data_AF-A0A4Y6KPN8-F1
#
_entry.id   AF-A0A4Y6KPN8-F1
#
_cell.length_a   1.000
_cell.length_b   1.000
_cell.length_c   1.000
_cell.angle_alpha   90.00
_cell.angle_beta   90.00
_cell.angle_gamma   90.00
#
_symmetry.space_group_name_H-M   'P 1'
#
loop_
_entity.id
_entity.type
_entity.pdbx_description
1 polymer ?
#
loop_
_entity_poly.entity_id
_entity_poly.type
_entity_poly.pdbx_seq_one_letter_code
_entity_poly.pdbx_strand_id
1 'polypeptide(L)' 'MTFIDSPIGRCEAVKEMVLLDETQAECAREHNCPPGRVCPLEACFTPVSGISEEHAVELAKAMRRTAAKMRREQARAA' A
#
# COMPACT_ATOMS: atom_id res chain seq x y z
N MET A 1 -11.35 -24.39 3.88
CA MET A 1 -11.08 -23.40 2.82
C MET A 1 -10.90 -22.05 3.48
N THR A 2 -9.72 -21.45 3.38
CA THR A 2 -9.51 -20.02 3.67
C THR A 2 -9.80 -19.25 2.39
N PHE A 3 -10.63 -18.21 2.49
CA PHE A 3 -10.85 -17.27 1.40
C PHE A 3 -9.85 -16.14 1.56
N ILE A 4 -9.08 -15.88 0.52
CA ILE A 4 -8.21 -14.71 0.42
C ILE A 4 -9.06 -13.67 -0.32
N ASP A 5 -9.41 -12.57 0.36
CA ASP A 5 -10.10 -11.42 -0.22
C ASP A 5 -9.12 -10.41 -0.85
N SER A 6 -7.82 -10.61 -0.61
CA SER A 6 -6.73 -9.85 -1.21
C SER A 6 -6.60 -10.09 -2.72
N PRO A 7 -6.37 -9.04 -3.53
CA PRO A 7 -6.02 -9.19 -4.93
C PRO A 7 -4.72 -9.99 -5.10
N ILE A 8 -4.70 -10.90 -6.07
CA ILE A 8 -3.57 -11.78 -6.37
C ILE A 8 -3.09 -11.61 -7.81
N GLY A 9 -1.77 -11.61 -8.00
CA GLY A 9 -1.12 -11.54 -9.30
C GLY A 9 -0.16 -12.71 -9.52
N ARG A 10 0.09 -13.07 -10.79
CA ARG A 10 1.10 -14.09 -11.11
C ARG A 10 2.45 -13.42 -11.39
N CYS A 11 3.46 -13.75 -10.60
CA CYS A 11 4.81 -13.24 -10.79
C CYS A 11 5.68 -14.24 -11.56
N GLU A 12 6.01 -13.94 -12.82
CA GLU A 12 6.85 -14.82 -13.64
C GLU A 12 8.32 -14.90 -13.19
N ALA A 13 8.77 -13.97 -12.34
CA ALA A 13 10.11 -14.00 -11.76
C ALA A 13 10.31 -15.21 -10.84
N VAL A 14 9.35 -15.43 -9.96
CA VAL A 14 9.36 -16.50 -8.95
C VAL A 14 8.42 -17.65 -9.29
N LYS A 15 7.59 -17.49 -10.34
CA LYS A 15 6.61 -18.47 -10.84
C LYS A 15 5.54 -18.82 -9.80
N GLU A 16 5.17 -17.85 -8.97
CA GLU A 16 4.21 -17.99 -7.87
C GLU A 16 3.10 -16.93 -7.96
N MET A 17 2.02 -17.17 -7.23
CA MET A 17 0.98 -16.17 -7.00
C MET A 17 1.43 -15.28 -5.83
N VAL A 18 1.45 -13.97 -6.06
CA VAL A 18 1.83 -12.95 -5.07
C VAL A 18 0.61 -12.13 -4.67
N LEU A 19 0.62 -11.64 -3.44
CA LEU A 19 -0.38 -10.71 -2.94
C LEU A 19 -0.10 -9.32 -3.50
N LEU A 20 -1.15 -8.59 -3.88
CA LEU A 20 -1.04 -7.23 -4.45
C LEU A 20 -1.58 -6.17 -3.49
N ASP A 21 -2.15 -6.57 -2.36
CA ASP A 21 -2.52 -5.70 -1.23
C ASP A 21 -1.36 -5.44 -0.26
N GLU A 22 -0.16 -5.93 -0.58
CA GLU A 22 1.09 -5.51 0.06
C GLU A 22 1.82 -4.45 -0.77
N THR A 23 2.84 -3.83 -0.18
CA THR A 23 3.71 -2.91 -0.91
C THR A 23 4.71 -3.69 -1.79
N GLN A 24 5.15 -3.11 -2.89
CA GLN A 24 6.19 -3.70 -3.75
C GLN A 24 7.47 -4.05 -2.95
N ALA A 25 7.81 -3.25 -1.94
CA ALA A 25 8.99 -3.45 -1.11
C ALA A 25 8.86 -4.64 -0.14
N GLU A 26 7.64 -4.97 0.28
CA GLU A 26 7.34 -6.17 1.06
C GLU A 26 7.44 -7.39 0.15
N CYS A 27 6.72 -7.39 -0.97
CA CYS A 27 6.79 -8.44 -1.98
C CYS A 27 8.24 -8.76 -2.39
N ALA A 28 9.04 -7.73 -2.68
CA ALA A 28 10.44 -7.88 -3.06
C ALA A 28 11.30 -8.52 -1.96
N ARG A 29 10.99 -8.27 -0.69
CA ARG A 29 11.69 -8.85 0.46
C ARG A 29 11.28 -10.30 0.68
N GLU A 30 9.99 -10.60 0.57
CA GLU A 30 9.45 -11.96 0.74
C GLU A 30 9.97 -12.89 -0.35
N HIS A 31 10.00 -12.41 -1.59
CA HIS A 31 10.38 -13.21 -2.76
C HIS A 31 11.84 -13.04 -3.19
N ASN A 32 12.65 -12.32 -2.42
CA ASN A 32 14.07 -12.05 -2.71
C ASN A 32 14.30 -11.53 -4.14
N CYS A 33 13.47 -10.57 -4.55
CA CYS A 33 13.55 -9.99 -5.89
C CYS A 33 14.94 -9.34 -6.11
N PRO A 34 15.57 -9.56 -7.28
CA PRO A 34 16.89 -9.03 -7.54
C PRO A 34 16.90 -7.49 -7.56
N PRO A 35 17.90 -6.84 -6.94
CA PRO A 35 17.98 -5.39 -6.90
C PRO A 35 18.15 -4.81 -8.31
N GLY A 36 17.48 -3.70 -8.59
CA GLY A 36 17.59 -2.98 -9.87
C GLY A 36 16.78 -3.57 -11.03
N ARG A 37 16.03 -4.65 -10.82
CA ARG A 37 15.08 -5.16 -11.82
C ARG A 37 13.76 -4.38 -11.76
N VAL A 38 13.28 -3.89 -12.90
CA VAL A 38 11.94 -3.32 -13.01
C VAL A 38 10.90 -4.42 -12.80
N CYS A 39 10.00 -4.21 -11.85
CA CYS A 39 8.97 -5.18 -11.53
C CYS A 39 7.82 -5.06 -12.54
N PRO A 40 7.42 -6.14 -13.24
CA PRO A 40 6.32 -6.08 -14.19
C PRO A 40 4.96 -5.82 -13.53
N LEU A 41 4.86 -6.01 -12.20
CA LEU A 41 3.68 -5.78 -11.39
C LEU A 41 3.76 -4.48 -10.57
N GLU A 42 4.74 -3.60 -10.82
CA GLU A 42 4.95 -2.40 -9.97
C GLU A 42 3.69 -1.54 -9.82
N ALA A 43 2.92 -1.39 -10.90
CA ALA A 43 1.70 -0.59 -10.94
C ALA A 43 0.49 -1.28 -10.30
N CYS A 44 0.65 -2.53 -9.85
CA CYS A 44 -0.42 -3.33 -9.26
C CYS A 44 -0.37 -3.37 -7.73
N PHE A 45 0.75 -2.99 -7.11
CA PHE A 45 0.89 -2.99 -5.65
C PHE A 45 0.26 -1.76 -5.01
N THR A 46 -0.24 -1.92 -3.78
CA THR A 46 -0.74 -0.79 -2.99
C THR A 46 0.42 0.04 -2.39
N PRO A 47 0.24 1.36 -2.24
CA PRO A 47 1.20 2.19 -1.51
C PRO A 47 1.24 1.91 0.01
N VAL A 48 0.19 1.29 0.58
CA VAL A 48 0.11 0.95 2.00
C VAL A 48 -0.49 -0.45 2.15
N SER A 49 0.28 -1.35 2.77
CA SER A 49 -0.11 -2.74 2.98
C SER A 49 -1.42 -2.87 3.76
N GLY A 50 -2.28 -3.79 3.32
CA GLY A 50 -3.55 -4.13 3.98
C GLY A 50 -4.62 -3.03 3.91
N ILE A 51 -4.44 -2.01 3.07
CA ILE A 51 -5.41 -0.94 2.86
C ILE A 51 -5.83 -0.94 1.40
N SER A 52 -7.13 -1.09 1.16
CA SER A 52 -7.72 -0.91 -0.17
C SER A 52 -7.63 0.55 -0.62
N GLU A 53 -7.63 0.80 -1.94
CA GLU A 53 -7.51 2.17 -2.47
C GLU A 53 -8.59 3.12 -1.92
N GLU A 54 -9.83 2.63 -1.81
CA GLU A 54 -10.95 3.36 -1.21
C GLU A 54 -10.68 3.78 0.24
N HIS A 55 -10.12 2.88 1.06
CA HIS A 55 -9.77 3.18 2.45
C HIS A 55 -8.56 4.10 2.56
N ALA A 56 -7.60 4.01 1.63
CA ALA A 56 -6.45 4.91 1.57
C ALA A 56 -6.89 6.37 1.32
N VAL A 57 -7.88 6.58 0.44
CA VAL A 57 -8.46 7.90 0.18
C VAL A 57 -9.13 8.48 1.42
N GLU A 58 -9.90 7.68 2.15
CA GLU A 58 -10.57 8.12 3.38
C GLU A 58 -9.57 8.43 4.49
N LEU A 59 -8.52 7.61 4.65
CA LEU A 59 -7.44 7.88 5.60
C LEU A 59 -6.73 9.21 5.27
N ALA A 60 -6.42 9.45 4.00
CA ALA A 60 -5.81 10.71 3.56
C ALA A 60 -6.72 11.92 3.80
N LYS A 61 -8.05 11.79 3.63
CA LYS A 61 -9.01 12.85 4.01
C LYS A 61 -9.03 13.08 5.51
N ALA A 62 -9.05 12.03 6.32
CA ALA A 62 -9.03 12.12 7.78
C ALA A 62 -7.76 12.85 8.27
N MET A 63 -6.58 12.47 7.76
CA MET A 63 -5.31 13.12 8.10
C MET A 63 -5.32 14.62 7.76
N ARG A 64 -5.84 15.00 6.58
CA ARG A 64 -5.97 16.42 6.19
C ARG A 64 -6.89 17.20 7.14
N ARG A 65 -8.01 16.61 7.55
CA ARG A 65 -8.94 17.21 8.52
C ARG A 65 -8.27 17.40 9.89
N THR A 66 -7.55 16.39 10.37
CA THR A 66 -6.82 16.47 11.64
C THR A 66 -5.75 17.57 11.61
N ALA A 67 -4.95 17.63 10.54
CA ALA A 67 -3.94 18.68 10.37
C ALA A 67 -4.57 20.09 10.34
N ALA A 68 -5.70 20.25 9.64
CA ALA A 68 -6.41 21.53 9.62
C ALA A 68 -6.95 21.93 11.00
N LYS A 69 -7.46 20.97 11.77
CA LYS A 69 -7.90 21.22 13.16
C LYS A 69 -6.73 21.67 14.03
N MET A 70 -5.60 20.95 14.00
CA MET A 70 -4.41 21.31 14.77
C MET A 70 -3.91 22.72 14.45
N ARG A 71 -3.87 23.11 13.16
CA ARG A 71 -3.47 24.47 12.76
C ARG A 71 -4.43 25.54 13.31
N ARG A 72 -5.73 25.28 13.32
CA ARG A 72 -6.73 26.20 13.89
C ARG A 72 -6.58 26.34 15.40
N GLU A 73 -6.27 25.24 16.09
CA GLU A 73 -6.02 25.26 17.54
C GLU A 73 -4.74 26.02 17.88
N GLN A 74 -3.66 25.81 17.13
CA GLN A 74 -2.41 26.57 17.27
C GLN A 74 -2.63 28.07 17.05
N ALA A 75 -3.38 28.45 16.02
CA ALA A 75 -3.70 29.86 15.75
C ALA A 75 -4.63 30.50 16.81
N ARG A 76 -5.39 29.71 17.57
CA ARG A 76 -6.21 30.20 18.69
C ARG A 76 -5.40 30.35 19.98
N ALA A 77 -4.27 29.66 20.08
CA ALA A 77 -3.40 29.66 21.26
C ALA A 77 -2.24 30.67 21.17
N ALA A 78 -2.09 31.34 20.02
CA ALA A 78 -1.12 32.41 19.77
C ALA A 78 -1.81 33.78 19.81
#